data_AF-A0A379SX49-F1
#
_entry.id   AF-A0A379SX49-F1
#
_cell.length_a   1.000
_cell.length_b   1.000
_cell.length_c   1.000
_cell.angle_alpha   90.00
_cell.angle_beta   90.00
_cell.angle_gamma   90.00
#
_symmetry.space_group_name_H-M   'P 1'
#
loop_
_entity.id
_entity.type
_entity.pdbx_description
1 polymer ?
#
loop_
_entity_poly.entity_id
_entity_poly.type
_entity_poly.pdbx_seq_one_letter_code
_entity_poly.pdbx_strand_id
1 'polypeptide(L)'
;MTVEHLLLALLSNPSAREALEACSVDLVALRQELEAFIEQTTPVLPASEEERDTQPTLSFQRVLQRAVFHVQSSGRSEVTGANVLVAIFSEQESQAAYLLRKHEVSRLDIVNFISHGTRKDEPSQSSDLGNQPTGDEQAGGEERMENFTTNLNQLARVGGIDPLIGREKELERAIQVLCRRRKNNPLLVGESGVG
;
A
#
# COMPACT_ATOMS: atom_id res chain seq x y z
N MET A 1 0.34 -1.22 26.06
CA MET A 1 -0.18 -0.56 24.85
C MET A 1 -0.06 -1.49 23.65
N THR A 2 -1.15 -1.73 22.93
CA THR A 2 -1.22 -2.69 21.80
C THR A 2 -1.44 -1.97 20.46
N VAL A 3 -1.51 -2.73 19.36
CA VAL A 3 -1.80 -2.18 18.02
C VAL A 3 -3.22 -1.62 17.95
N GLU A 4 -4.15 -2.17 18.72
CA GLU A 4 -5.54 -1.71 18.82
C GLU A 4 -5.61 -0.33 19.49
N HIS A 5 -4.80 -0.10 20.53
CA HIS A 5 -4.66 1.23 21.13
C HIS A 5 -4.10 2.25 20.11
N LEU A 6 -3.15 1.81 19.27
CA LEU A 6 -2.61 2.65 18.20
C LEU A 6 -3.68 2.99 17.17
N LEU A 7 -4.44 2.00 16.69
CA LEU A 7 -5.52 2.23 15.74
C LEU A 7 -6.60 3.15 16.32
N LEU A 8 -7.00 2.93 17.57
CA LEU A 8 -7.96 3.78 18.28
C LEU A 8 -7.50 5.24 18.32
N ALA A 9 -6.23 5.49 18.64
CA ALA A 9 -5.65 6.83 18.63
C ALA A 9 -5.61 7.43 17.21
N LEU A 10 -5.34 6.61 16.18
CA LEU A 10 -5.32 7.03 14.78
C LEU A 10 -6.70 7.47 14.27
N LEU A 11 -7.81 6.98 14.84
CA LEU A 11 -9.16 7.47 14.47
C LEU A 11 -9.35 8.98 14.72
N SER A 12 -8.54 9.56 15.62
CA SER A 12 -8.53 11.00 15.92
C SER A 12 -7.40 11.76 15.20
N ASN A 13 -6.50 11.05 14.51
CA ASN A 13 -5.43 11.69 13.75
C ASN A 13 -5.98 12.18 12.40
N PRO A 14 -5.78 13.47 12.01
CA PRO A 14 -6.37 14.03 10.80
C PRO A 14 -6.07 13.22 9.53
N SER A 15 -4.81 12.84 9.31
CA SER A 15 -4.40 12.12 8.10
C SER A 15 -4.93 10.69 8.01
N ALA A 16 -4.97 9.98 9.15
CA ALA A 16 -5.50 8.61 9.18
C ALA A 16 -7.03 8.60 9.09
N ARG A 17 -7.68 9.58 9.75
CA ARG A 17 -9.12 9.79 9.67
C ARG A 17 -9.57 10.06 8.24
N GLU A 18 -8.92 10.98 7.55
CA GLU A 18 -9.24 11.32 6.16
C GLU A 18 -9.11 10.10 5.24
N ALA A 19 -8.07 9.28 5.43
CA ALA A 19 -7.88 8.05 4.66
C ALA A 19 -8.97 6.99 4.93
N LEU A 20 -9.41 6.85 6.18
CA LEU A 20 -10.49 5.92 6.54
C LEU A 20 -11.86 6.42 6.05
N GLU A 21 -12.14 7.72 6.17
CA GLU A 21 -13.35 8.33 5.62
C GLU A 21 -13.38 8.20 4.09
N ALA A 22 -12.25 8.38 3.41
CA ALA A 22 -12.11 8.14 1.98
C ALA A 22 -12.36 6.68 1.59
N CYS A 23 -12.23 5.73 2.52
CA CYS A 23 -12.55 4.31 2.31
C CYS A 23 -13.98 3.94 2.76
N SER A 24 -14.82 4.93 3.05
CA SER A 24 -16.23 4.77 3.45
C SER A 24 -16.41 3.98 4.76
N VAL A 25 -15.44 4.10 5.68
CA VAL A 25 -15.47 3.40 6.97
C VAL A 25 -16.38 4.12 7.95
N ASP A 26 -17.26 3.36 8.63
CA ASP A 26 -17.96 3.87 9.80
C ASP A 26 -17.00 3.93 11.00
N LEU A 27 -16.41 5.10 11.20
CA LEU A 27 -15.47 5.37 12.30
C LEU A 27 -16.10 5.19 13.68
N VAL A 28 -17.41 5.41 13.82
CA VAL A 28 -18.11 5.28 15.10
C VAL A 28 -18.23 3.81 15.47
N ALA A 29 -18.68 2.98 14.52
CA ALA A 29 -18.74 1.54 14.71
C ALA A 29 -17.34 0.94 14.97
N LEU A 30 -16.34 1.31 14.17
CA LEU A 30 -14.96 0.85 14.36
C LEU A 30 -14.40 1.24 15.73
N ARG A 31 -14.66 2.46 16.21
CA ARG A 31 -14.26 2.91 17.55
C ARG A 31 -14.87 2.04 18.64
N GLN A 32 -16.18 1.82 18.59
CA GLN A 32 -16.90 1.02 19.59
C GLN A 32 -16.36 -0.41 19.65
N GLU A 33 -16.09 -1.04 18.50
CA GLU A 33 -15.52 -2.38 18.43
C GLU A 33 -14.10 -2.44 19.01
N LEU A 34 -13.28 -1.42 18.75
CA LEU A 34 -11.93 -1.32 19.32
C LEU A 34 -11.95 -1.11 20.83
N GLU A 35 -12.78 -0.20 21.33
CA GLU A 35 -12.93 0.07 22.77
C GLU A 35 -13.40 -1.18 23.51
N ALA A 36 -14.44 -1.85 23.00
CA ALA A 36 -14.94 -3.09 23.58
C ALA A 36 -13.88 -4.19 23.61
N PHE A 37 -13.11 -4.35 22.53
CA PHE A 37 -12.02 -5.34 22.50
C PHE A 37 -10.91 -5.02 23.50
N ILE A 38 -10.48 -3.75 23.56
CA ILE A 38 -9.43 -3.30 24.48
C ILE A 38 -9.88 -3.54 25.93
N GLU A 39 -11.10 -3.16 26.29
CA GLU A 39 -11.64 -3.32 27.63
C GLU A 39 -11.75 -4.81 28.03
N GLN A 40 -12.12 -5.69 27.10
CA GLN A 40 -12.27 -7.11 27.38
C GLN A 40 -10.94 -7.87 27.47
N THR A 41 -9.91 -7.44 26.75
CA THR A 41 -8.67 -8.22 26.57
C THR A 41 -7.44 -7.62 27.21
N THR A 42 -7.48 -6.34 27.60
CA THR A 42 -6.31 -5.64 28.15
C THR A 42 -6.37 -5.62 29.67
N PRO A 43 -5.43 -6.28 30.36
CA PRO A 43 -5.36 -6.22 31.82
C PRO A 43 -5.04 -4.80 32.28
N VAL A 44 -5.71 -4.37 33.34
CA VAL A 44 -5.52 -3.05 33.95
C VAL A 44 -4.48 -3.16 35.08
N LEU A 45 -3.61 -2.16 35.20
CA LEU A 45 -2.69 -2.09 36.33
C LEU A 45 -3.45 -1.80 37.62
N PRO A 46 -3.11 -2.46 38.76
CA PRO A 46 -3.72 -2.16 40.04
C PRO A 46 -3.44 -0.71 40.45
N ALA A 47 -4.42 -0.04 41.06
CA ALA A 47 -4.27 1.33 41.54
C ALA A 47 -3.15 1.50 42.59
N SER A 48 -2.66 0.41 43.19
CA SER A 48 -1.54 0.41 44.13
C SER A 48 -0.15 0.50 43.46
N GLU A 49 -0.05 0.29 42.14
CA GLU A 49 1.20 0.38 41.37
C GLU A 49 1.26 1.69 40.58
N GLU A 50 1.27 2.84 41.26
CA GLU A 50 1.27 4.18 40.60
C GLU A 50 2.54 4.47 39.80
N GLU A 51 3.68 3.84 40.12
CA GLU A 51 4.97 4.09 39.46
C GLU A 51 5.20 3.23 38.20
N ARG A 52 4.24 2.39 37.80
CA ARG A 52 4.45 1.45 36.69
C ARG A 52 3.88 1.97 35.37
N ASP A 53 4.78 2.33 34.46
CA ASP A 53 4.41 2.75 33.11
C ASP A 53 3.89 1.60 32.24
N THR A 54 2.87 1.89 31.42
CA THR A 54 2.39 0.95 30.41
C THR A 54 3.44 0.74 29.32
N GLN A 55 3.78 -0.51 29.04
CA GLN A 55 4.76 -0.84 28.01
C GLN A 55 4.09 -1.16 26.66
N PRO A 56 4.70 -0.78 25.53
CA PRO A 56 4.23 -1.18 24.21
C PRO A 56 4.51 -2.67 23.95
N THR A 57 3.63 -3.32 23.20
CA THR A 57 3.90 -4.69 22.70
C THR A 57 4.91 -4.68 21.55
N LEU A 58 5.52 -5.84 21.28
CA LEU A 58 6.42 -6.01 20.13
C LEU A 58 5.72 -5.68 18.80
N SER A 59 4.47 -6.09 18.63
CA SER A 59 3.68 -5.77 17.43
C SER A 59 3.50 -4.27 17.25
N PHE A 60 3.21 -3.53 18.33
CA PHE A 60 3.13 -2.07 18.29
C PHE A 60 4.45 -1.44 17.82
N GLN A 61 5.58 -1.87 18.37
CA GLN A 61 6.90 -1.37 17.97
C GLN A 61 7.22 -1.69 16.50
N ARG A 62 6.91 -2.91 16.04
CA ARG A 62 7.09 -3.31 14.63
C ARG A 62 6.29 -2.44 13.67
N VAL A 63 5.03 -2.10 14.02
CA VAL A 63 4.20 -1.22 13.18
C VAL A 63 4.85 0.14 13.01
N LEU A 64 5.29 0.77 14.10
CA LEU A 64 5.97 2.07 14.03
C LEU A 64 7.26 2.01 13.23
N GLN A 65 8.10 1.01 13.47
CA GLN A 65 9.35 0.82 12.72
C GLN A 65 9.08 0.62 11.23
N ARG A 66 8.10 -0.19 10.85
CA ARG A 66 7.72 -0.40 9.45
C ARG A 66 7.23 0.88 8.79
N ALA A 67 6.42 1.67 9.49
CA ALA A 67 5.97 2.97 8.98
C ALA A 67 7.15 3.91 8.70
N VAL A 68 8.12 3.98 9.62
CA VAL A 68 9.35 4.77 9.46
C VAL A 68 10.17 4.27 8.26
N PHE A 69 10.44 2.97 8.18
CA PHE A 69 11.22 2.41 7.07
C PHE A 69 10.56 2.63 5.71
N HIS A 70 9.24 2.52 5.63
CA HIS A 70 8.50 2.76 4.39
C HIS A 70 8.65 4.21 3.90
N VAL A 71 8.54 5.18 4.80
CA VAL A 71 8.71 6.60 4.51
C VAL A 71 10.14 6.91 4.08
N GLN A 72 11.13 6.37 4.79
CA GLN A 72 12.54 6.51 4.42
C GLN A 72 12.84 5.94 3.03
N SER A 73 12.30 4.75 2.72
CA SER A 73 12.50 4.12 1.40
C SER A 73 11.84 4.88 0.24
N SER A 74 10.81 5.69 0.53
CA SER A 74 10.11 6.51 -0.47
C SER A 74 10.69 7.93 -0.60
N GLY A 75 11.79 8.23 0.10
CA GLY A 75 12.47 9.52 0.05
C GLY A 75 11.73 10.66 0.75
N ARG A 76 10.67 10.35 1.52
CA ARG A 76 9.93 11.32 2.31
C ARG A 76 10.56 11.47 3.69
N SER A 77 10.49 12.67 4.28
CA SER A 77 11.11 12.97 5.58
C SER A 77 10.15 12.83 6.77
N GLU A 78 8.84 12.73 6.52
CA GLU A 78 7.81 12.79 7.56
C GLU A 78 6.89 11.57 7.53
N VAL A 79 6.67 10.99 8.72
CA VAL A 79 5.76 9.86 8.92
C VAL A 79 4.40 10.40 9.36
N THR A 80 3.39 10.28 8.50
CA THR A 80 2.00 10.67 8.81
C THR A 80 1.23 9.51 9.46
N GLY A 81 0.06 9.80 10.04
CA GLY A 81 -0.83 8.77 10.59
C GLY A 81 -1.32 7.78 9.53
N ALA A 82 -1.53 8.24 8.29
CA ALA A 82 -1.88 7.38 7.17
C ALA A 82 -0.77 6.33 6.87
N ASN A 83 0.51 6.70 7.01
CA ASN A 83 1.62 5.75 6.85
C ASN A 83 1.60 4.68 7.96
N VAL A 84 1.27 5.07 9.19
CA VAL A 84 1.11 4.13 10.30
C VAL A 84 -0.08 3.20 10.05
N LEU A 85 -1.19 3.72 9.53
CA LEU A 85 -2.37 2.94 9.17
C LEU A 85 -2.05 1.86 8.12
N VAL A 86 -1.26 2.19 7.09
CA VAL A 86 -0.77 1.21 6.10
C VAL A 86 0.08 0.12 6.76
N ALA A 87 0.93 0.50 7.74
CA ALA A 87 1.81 -0.44 8.43
C ALA A 87 1.05 -1.41 9.37
N ILE A 88 -0.11 -1.01 9.91
CA ILE A 88 -0.97 -1.89 10.74
C ILE A 88 -1.39 -3.14 9.95
N PHE A 89 -1.70 -3.01 8.65
CA PHE A 89 -2.06 -4.16 7.81
C PHE A 89 -0.97 -5.23 7.69
N SER A 90 0.30 -4.90 8.01
CA SER A 90 1.39 -5.87 8.06
C SER A 90 1.40 -6.74 9.32
N GLU A 91 0.70 -6.34 10.38
CA GLU A 91 0.45 -7.18 11.57
C GLU A 91 -0.85 -7.97 11.38
N GLN A 92 -0.81 -8.99 10.50
CA GLN A 92 -1.99 -9.74 10.08
C GLN A 92 -2.70 -10.49 11.22
N GLU A 93 -1.98 -10.80 12.29
CA GLU A 93 -2.51 -11.48 13.49
C GLU A 93 -3.11 -10.50 14.50
N SER A 94 -3.05 -9.19 14.25
CA SER A 94 -3.63 -8.19 15.15
C SER A 94 -5.14 -8.06 14.96
N GLN A 95 -5.85 -7.76 16.06
CA GLN A 95 -7.27 -7.48 16.00
C GLN A 95 -7.54 -6.18 15.23
N ALA A 96 -6.61 -5.22 15.31
CA ALA A 96 -6.66 -3.99 14.50
C ALA A 96 -6.75 -4.29 12.98
N ALA A 97 -5.88 -5.16 12.46
CA ALA A 97 -5.91 -5.54 11.05
C ALA A 97 -7.17 -6.34 10.68
N TYR A 98 -7.66 -7.19 11.59
CA TYR A 98 -8.93 -7.91 11.41
C TYR A 98 -10.12 -6.95 11.31
N LEU A 99 -10.25 -5.99 12.23
CA LEU A 99 -11.35 -5.03 12.26
C LEU A 99 -11.35 -4.14 11.01
N LEU A 100 -10.17 -3.67 10.56
CA LEU A 100 -10.07 -2.91 9.31
C LEU A 100 -10.59 -3.71 8.10
N ARG A 101 -10.26 -5.00 8.01
CA ARG A 101 -10.78 -5.89 6.94
C ARG A 101 -12.26 -6.16 7.08
N LYS A 102 -12.75 -6.32 8.31
CA LYS A 102 -14.19 -6.49 8.61
C LYS A 102 -15.01 -5.29 8.14
N HIS A 103 -14.44 -4.09 8.24
CA HIS A 103 -14.99 -2.84 7.71
C HIS A 103 -14.66 -2.61 6.22
N GLU A 104 -14.32 -3.68 5.48
CA GLU A 104 -14.05 -3.66 4.05
C GLU A 104 -12.95 -2.69 3.58
N VAL A 105 -11.96 -2.44 4.45
CA VAL A 105 -10.76 -1.67 4.13
C VAL A 105 -9.63 -2.63 3.79
N SER A 106 -9.07 -2.49 2.61
CA SER A 106 -7.82 -3.15 2.25
C SER A 106 -6.63 -2.21 2.42
N ARG A 107 -5.44 -2.81 2.53
CA ARG A 107 -4.19 -2.06 2.50
C ARG A 107 -4.05 -1.23 1.23
N LEU A 108 -4.54 -1.75 0.09
CA LEU A 108 -4.44 -1.07 -1.20
C LEU A 108 -5.29 0.19 -1.25
N ASP A 109 -6.48 0.19 -0.63
CA ASP A 109 -7.37 1.35 -0.63
C ASP A 109 -6.70 2.55 0.04
N ILE A 110 -6.08 2.32 1.21
CA ILE A 110 -5.35 3.36 1.93
C ILE A 110 -4.10 3.81 1.16
N VAL A 111 -3.37 2.90 0.51
CA VAL A 111 -2.20 3.27 -0.31
C VAL A 111 -2.62 4.09 -1.53
N ASN A 112 -3.72 3.73 -2.20
CA ASN A 112 -4.25 4.49 -3.33
C ASN A 112 -4.67 5.90 -2.90
N PHE A 113 -5.34 6.02 -1.74
CA PHE A 113 -5.68 7.31 -1.18
C PHE A 113 -4.43 8.17 -0.88
N ILE A 114 -3.38 7.60 -0.27
CA ILE A 114 -2.14 8.35 0.03
C ILE A 114 -1.43 8.81 -1.24
N SER A 115 -1.46 8.00 -2.30
CA SER A 115 -0.77 8.29 -3.56
C SER A 115 -1.55 9.25 -4.48
N HIS A 116 -2.88 9.14 -4.51
CA HIS A 116 -3.71 9.77 -5.54
C HIS A 116 -4.93 10.54 -4.98
N GLY A 117 -5.19 10.49 -3.68
CA GLY A 117 -6.35 11.13 -3.05
C GLY A 117 -7.70 10.50 -3.42
N THR A 118 -7.70 9.30 -4.01
CA THR A 118 -8.92 8.65 -4.52
C THR A 118 -9.84 8.24 -3.38
N ARG A 119 -11.12 8.64 -3.44
CA ARG A 119 -12.17 8.23 -2.50
C ARG A 119 -12.97 7.08 -3.08
N LYS A 120 -13.36 6.12 -2.23
CA LYS A 120 -14.12 4.91 -2.59
C LYS A 120 -15.55 5.23 -3.06
N ASP A 121 -16.12 6.34 -2.58
CA ASP A 121 -17.47 6.82 -2.95
C ASP A 121 -17.48 7.79 -4.14
N GLU A 122 -16.33 8.30 -4.56
CA GLU A 122 -16.30 9.02 -5.83
C GLU A 122 -16.29 7.97 -6.93
N PRO A 123 -17.22 8.00 -7.90
CA PRO A 123 -16.94 7.34 -9.15
C PRO A 123 -15.62 7.96 -9.60
N SER A 124 -14.60 7.12 -9.80
CA SER A 124 -13.41 7.52 -10.52
C SER A 124 -13.89 8.45 -11.63
N GLN A 125 -13.39 9.68 -11.70
CA GLN A 125 -13.50 10.42 -12.94
C GLN A 125 -12.64 9.65 -13.96
N SER A 126 -13.17 8.51 -14.43
CA SER A 126 -13.20 8.26 -15.84
C SER A 126 -13.80 9.52 -16.43
N SER A 127 -12.97 10.22 -17.19
CA SER A 127 -13.50 11.09 -18.22
C SER A 127 -14.54 10.28 -18.98
N ASP A 128 -15.77 10.79 -18.93
CA ASP A 128 -16.93 10.31 -19.67
C ASP A 128 -16.52 9.90 -21.09
N LEU A 129 -16.86 8.66 -21.46
CA LEU A 129 -17.34 8.31 -22.78
C LEU A 129 -18.14 7.00 -22.68
N GLY A 130 -19.44 7.16 -22.42
CA GLY A 130 -20.46 6.52 -23.23
C GLY A 130 -20.65 5.00 -23.15
N ASN A 131 -21.71 4.63 -22.45
CA ASN A 131 -22.43 3.36 -22.55
C ASN A 131 -22.62 2.86 -24.01
N GLN A 132 -21.96 1.75 -24.38
CA GLN A 132 -22.43 0.81 -25.40
C GLN A 132 -22.01 -0.62 -25.00
N PRO A 133 -22.92 -1.62 -25.05
CA PRO A 133 -22.64 -2.96 -24.56
C PRO A 133 -22.13 -3.84 -25.70
N THR A 134 -20.81 -3.99 -25.83
CA THR A 134 -20.19 -5.11 -26.56
C THR A 134 -18.76 -5.26 -26.10
N GLY A 135 -18.37 -6.50 -25.79
CA GLY A 135 -17.21 -6.83 -24.96
C GLY A 135 -15.84 -6.37 -25.47
N ASP A 136 -14.95 -6.13 -24.51
CA ASP A 136 -13.54 -6.52 -24.58
C ASP A 136 -12.91 -6.42 -23.18
N GLU A 137 -12.43 -7.55 -22.66
CA GLU A 137 -11.86 -7.77 -21.32
C GLU A 137 -10.42 -7.22 -21.14
N GLN A 138 -10.00 -6.18 -21.88
CA GLN A 138 -8.59 -5.73 -21.86
C GLN A 138 -8.32 -4.34 -21.28
N ALA A 139 -9.32 -3.46 -21.13
CA ALA A 139 -9.05 -2.06 -20.80
C ALA A 139 -8.77 -1.76 -19.30
N GLY A 140 -9.23 -2.59 -18.37
CA GLY A 140 -9.08 -2.32 -16.92
C GLY A 140 -7.69 -2.61 -16.33
N GLY A 141 -6.79 -3.22 -17.13
CA GLY A 141 -5.43 -3.56 -16.69
C GLY A 141 -4.41 -2.44 -16.89
N GLU A 142 -4.56 -1.65 -17.95
CA GLU A 142 -3.56 -0.65 -18.36
C GLU A 142 -3.48 0.53 -17.39
N GLU A 143 -4.61 1.10 -16.95
CA GLU A 143 -4.64 2.24 -16.01
C GLU A 143 -3.97 1.92 -14.65
N ARG A 144 -4.05 0.66 -14.18
CA ARG A 144 -3.35 0.22 -12.96
C ARG A 144 -1.85 0.02 -13.17
N MET A 145 -1.43 -0.35 -14.38
CA MET A 145 -0.01 -0.57 -14.69
C MET A 145 0.74 0.75 -14.88
N GLU A 146 0.11 1.78 -15.43
CA GLU A 146 0.73 3.09 -15.65
C GLU A 146 1.17 3.77 -14.35
N ASN A 147 0.48 3.52 -13.23
CA ASN A 147 0.83 4.07 -11.92
C ASN A 147 2.09 3.44 -11.29
N PHE A 148 2.47 2.24 -11.72
CA PHE A 148 3.59 1.48 -11.11
C PHE A 148 4.67 1.06 -12.09
N THR A 149 4.45 1.23 -13.40
CA THR A 149 5.37 0.78 -14.44
C THR A 149 5.46 1.81 -15.57
N THR A 150 6.61 1.86 -16.22
CA THR A 150 6.84 2.75 -17.36
C THR A 150 6.75 1.95 -18.65
N ASN A 151 5.91 2.39 -19.58
CA ASN A 151 5.80 1.77 -20.91
C ASN A 151 7.00 2.18 -21.81
N LEU A 152 8.00 1.30 -21.88
CA LEU A 152 9.21 1.54 -22.69
C LEU A 152 8.93 1.58 -24.20
N ASN A 153 7.89 0.92 -24.70
CA ASN A 153 7.54 1.00 -26.13
C ASN A 153 7.04 2.40 -26.52
N GLN A 154 6.27 3.03 -25.65
CA GLN A 154 5.79 4.40 -25.87
C GLN A 154 6.94 5.40 -25.80
N LEU A 155 7.83 5.25 -24.81
CA LEU A 155 9.05 6.05 -24.66
C LEU A 155 9.99 5.93 -25.88
N ALA A 156 10.14 4.73 -26.43
CA ALA A 156 10.91 4.51 -27.67
C ALA A 156 10.30 5.28 -28.86
N ARG A 157 8.97 5.25 -29.03
CA ARG A 157 8.28 5.92 -30.15
C ARG A 157 8.45 7.43 -30.15
N VAL A 158 8.50 8.04 -28.96
CA VAL A 158 8.72 9.49 -28.81
C VAL A 158 10.20 9.87 -28.76
N GLY A 159 11.12 8.90 -28.91
CA GLY A 159 12.56 9.14 -28.92
C GLY A 159 13.17 9.45 -27.55
N GLY A 160 12.50 9.09 -26.46
CA GLY A 160 12.96 9.32 -25.08
C GLY A 160 13.84 8.21 -24.50
N ILE A 161 14.27 7.24 -25.32
CA ILE A 161 15.20 6.17 -24.94
C ILE A 161 16.53 6.41 -25.63
N ASP A 162 17.60 6.45 -24.83
CA ASP A 162 18.95 6.56 -25.34
C ASP A 162 19.36 5.30 -26.12
N PRO A 163 20.14 5.44 -27.21
CA PRO A 163 20.58 4.30 -27.99
C PRO A 163 21.49 3.39 -27.16
N LEU A 164 21.24 2.08 -27.25
CA LEU A 164 22.06 1.06 -26.60
C LEU A 164 23.35 0.84 -27.41
N ILE A 165 24.51 1.04 -26.79
CA ILE A 165 25.83 0.97 -27.45
C ILE A 165 26.57 -0.30 -27.03
N GLY A 166 27.06 -1.09 -27.99
CA GLY A 166 28.01 -2.20 -27.74
C GLY A 166 27.41 -3.45 -27.09
N ARG A 167 26.08 -3.61 -27.16
CA ARG A 167 25.31 -4.73 -26.58
C ARG A 167 24.56 -5.54 -27.63
N GLU A 168 25.05 -5.54 -28.87
CA GLU A 168 24.35 -6.14 -30.01
C GLU A 168 24.14 -7.65 -29.81
N LYS A 169 25.13 -8.35 -29.21
CA LYS A 169 25.08 -9.79 -28.97
C LYS A 169 24.05 -10.15 -27.89
N GLU A 170 23.99 -9.38 -26.81
CA GLU A 170 23.04 -9.56 -25.72
C GLU A 170 21.60 -9.29 -26.20
N LEU A 171 21.42 -8.22 -26.98
CA LEU A 171 20.14 -7.87 -27.57
C LEU A 171 19.63 -8.98 -28.51
N GLU A 172 20.49 -9.45 -29.43
CA GLU A 172 20.16 -10.54 -30.34
C GLU A 172 19.78 -11.81 -29.56
N ARG A 173 20.53 -12.13 -28.50
CA ARG A 173 20.24 -13.28 -27.65
C ARG A 173 18.91 -13.15 -26.92
N ALA A 174 18.59 -11.97 -26.40
CA ALA A 174 17.32 -11.71 -25.73
C ALA A 174 16.13 -11.90 -26.68
N ILE A 175 16.22 -11.35 -27.90
CA ILE A 175 15.20 -11.53 -28.96
C ILE A 175 15.01 -13.01 -29.29
N GLN A 176 16.11 -13.75 -29.50
CA GLN A 176 16.05 -15.19 -29.79
C GLN A 176 15.36 -16.00 -28.67
N VAL A 177 15.52 -15.61 -27.41
CA VAL A 177 14.86 -16.27 -26.28
C VAL A 177 13.37 -15.92 -26.25
N LEU A 178 13.01 -14.65 -26.41
CA LEU A 178 11.62 -14.17 -26.42
C LEU A 178 10.79 -14.83 -27.54
N CYS A 179 11.39 -15.11 -28.70
CA CYS A 179 10.72 -15.76 -29.83
C CYS A 179 10.46 -17.28 -29.63
N ARG A 180 10.89 -17.89 -28.52
CA ARG A 180 10.67 -19.33 -28.27
C ARG A 180 9.23 -19.60 -27.82
N ARG A 181 8.69 -20.76 -28.19
CA ARG A 181 7.38 -21.22 -27.69
C ARG A 181 7.39 -21.65 -26.22
N ARG A 182 8.54 -22.07 -25.70
CA ARG A 182 8.73 -22.50 -24.31
C ARG A 182 10.04 -21.91 -23.79
N LYS A 183 10.09 -21.58 -22.50
CA LYS A 183 11.25 -20.92 -21.85
C LYS A 183 11.63 -19.61 -22.56
N ASN A 184 10.64 -18.74 -22.73
CA ASN A 184 10.76 -17.46 -23.43
C ASN A 184 11.05 -16.28 -22.51
N ASN A 185 11.26 -16.50 -21.21
CA ASN A 185 11.63 -15.46 -20.27
C ASN A 185 13.16 -15.34 -20.23
N PRO A 186 13.76 -14.30 -20.84
CA PRO A 186 15.20 -14.07 -20.75
C PRO A 186 15.60 -13.71 -19.32
N LEU A 187 16.72 -14.24 -18.85
CA LEU A 187 17.37 -13.85 -17.61
C LEU A 187 18.73 -13.23 -17.97
N LEU A 188 18.91 -11.95 -17.65
CA LEU A 188 20.16 -11.23 -17.84
C LEU A 188 20.98 -11.34 -16.55
N VAL A 189 22.22 -11.79 -16.67
CA VAL A 189 23.14 -11.98 -15.54
C VAL A 189 24.42 -11.21 -15.81
N GLY A 190 24.83 -10.36 -14.88
CA GLY A 190 26.02 -9.53 -14.97
C GLY A 190 26.31 -8.79 -13.68
N GLU A 191 27.44 -8.09 -13.63
CA GLU A 191 27.78 -7.20 -12.51
C GLU A 191 26.84 -5.98 -12.50
N SER A 192 26.64 -5.37 -11.33
CA SER A 192 25.78 -4.18 -11.22
C SER A 192 26.42 -2.97 -11.91
N GLY A 193 25.61 -2.15 -12.59
CA GLY A 193 26.06 -0.89 -13.21
C GLY A 193 26.59 -1.03 -14.65
N VAL A 194 26.43 -2.20 -15.27
CA VAL A 194 26.89 -2.46 -16.65
C VAL A 194 25.98 -1.89 -17.73
N GLY A 195 24.89 -1.20 -17.35
CA GLY A 195 23.85 -0.72 -18.26
C GLY A 195 22.85 -1.82 -18.56
#